data_AF-A0A9E6VM49-F1
#
_entry.id   AF-A0A9E6VM49-F1
#
_cell.length_a   1.000
_cell.length_b   1.000
_cell.length_c   1.000
_cell.angle_alpha   90.00
_cell.angle_beta   90.00
_cell.angle_gamma   90.00
#
_symmetry.space_group_name_H-M   'P 1'
#
loop_
_entity.id
_entity.type
_entity.pdbx_description
1 polymer ?
#
loop_
_entity_poly.entity_id
_entity_poly.type
_entity_poly.pdbx_seq_one_letter_code
_entity_poly.pdbx_strand_id
1 'polypeptide(L)'
;MKRLGAYKRPVLYGLAIAAFGLGIYFDYDNIAANNSYALPCLFLGIIFITFAIYRSKKNIFAGEFISTGHEGFGINENEERPVRISWDQLKEVRWNPDADFLVFIYKSKDSVDIYSSVTGYRKLLDAIPQELCSAGVLDARKLYRNMETCAICGRIAVVQIVTGDEHFKTCKVCANDAWSNSLKKNFGSEQNYIRDMQAEYFCYIESEEGFYHANEDSGFALDPNWKPSISLEEALAGTPKDEDTNAQS
;
A
#
# COMPACT_ATOMS: atom_id res chain seq x y z
N MET A 1 18.68 10.59 -17.18
CA MET A 1 18.21 11.64 -16.24
C MET A 1 17.96 11.02 -14.88
N LYS A 2 18.71 11.37 -13.83
CA LYS A 2 18.49 10.84 -12.46
C LYS A 2 17.14 11.33 -11.95
N ARG A 3 16.17 10.45 -11.74
CA ARG A 3 14.88 10.78 -11.11
C ARG A 3 15.17 11.24 -9.67
N LEU A 4 14.93 12.51 -9.38
CA LEU A 4 14.92 13.00 -8.00
C LEU A 4 13.83 12.23 -7.23
N GLY A 5 14.22 11.55 -6.15
CA GLY A 5 13.30 10.79 -5.30
C GLY A 5 12.10 11.63 -4.86
N ALA A 6 10.94 10.98 -4.68
CA ALA A 6 9.62 11.61 -4.52
C ALA A 6 9.56 12.71 -3.43
N TYR A 7 10.44 12.62 -2.43
CA TYR A 7 10.59 13.55 -1.30
C TYR A 7 11.39 14.83 -1.61
N LYS A 8 12.21 14.86 -2.66
CA LYS A 8 13.01 16.05 -3.02
C LYS A 8 12.17 17.14 -3.71
N ARG A 9 11.12 16.74 -4.44
CA ARG A 9 10.27 17.68 -5.20
C ARG A 9 9.48 18.65 -4.29
N PRO A 10 8.78 18.20 -3.23
CA PRO A 10 8.04 19.10 -2.34
C PRO A 10 8.94 20.11 -1.61
N VAL A 11 10.14 19.68 -1.18
CA VAL A 11 11.11 20.57 -0.53
C VAL A 11 11.63 21.63 -1.50
N LEU A 12 11.92 21.24 -2.75
CA LEU A 12 12.28 22.18 -3.81
C LEU A 12 11.16 23.18 -4.12
N TYR A 13 9.90 22.74 -4.15
CA TYR A 13 8.76 23.65 -4.33
C TYR A 13 8.59 24.63 -3.15
N GLY A 14 8.74 24.14 -1.91
CA GLY A 14 8.69 25.00 -0.72
C GLY A 14 9.80 26.06 -0.71
N LEU A 15 11.03 25.68 -1.07
CA LEU A 15 12.15 26.61 -1.20
C LEU A 15 11.96 27.60 -2.35
N ALA A 16 11.41 27.17 -3.49
CA ALA A 16 11.12 28.06 -4.62
C ALA A 16 10.03 29.09 -4.27
N ILE A 17 8.98 28.70 -3.55
CA ILE A 17 7.91 29.61 -3.08
C ILE A 17 8.47 30.62 -2.07
N ALA A 18 9.30 30.17 -1.13
CA ALA A 18 9.95 31.05 -0.16
C ALA A 18 10.91 32.04 -0.83
N ALA A 19 11.69 31.59 -1.81
CA ALA A 19 12.61 32.44 -2.59
C ALA A 19 11.85 33.46 -3.45
N PHE A 20 10.71 33.07 -4.03
CA PHE A 20 9.84 33.99 -4.78
C PHE A 20 9.21 35.05 -3.88
N GLY A 21 8.74 34.65 -2.69
CA GLY A 21 8.24 35.57 -1.66
C GLY A 21 9.30 36.56 -1.16
N LEU A 22 10.55 36.09 -0.98
CA LEU A 22 11.68 36.94 -0.64
C LEU A 22 12.07 37.89 -1.78
N GLY A 23 12.03 37.43 -3.04
CA GLY A 23 12.31 38.27 -4.21
C GLY A 23 11.34 39.46 -4.33
N ILE A 24 10.05 39.23 -4.10
CA ILE A 24 9.03 40.28 -4.04
C ILE A 24 9.26 41.23 -2.85
N TYR A 25 9.83 40.73 -1.75
CA TYR A 25 10.16 41.52 -0.57
C TYR A 25 11.43 42.36 -0.72
N PHE A 26 12.29 42.13 -1.72
CA PHE A 26 13.54 42.90 -1.90
C PHE A 26 13.51 43.86 -3.08
N ASP A 27 12.48 43.84 -3.93
CA ASP A 27 12.24 44.84 -4.98
C ASP A 27 11.58 46.09 -4.36
N TYR A 28 12.38 46.80 -3.56
CA TYR A 28 11.94 47.68 -2.48
C TYR A 28 11.93 49.17 -2.82
N ASP A 29 11.45 49.55 -4.01
CA ASP A 29 11.25 50.97 -4.37
C ASP A 29 9.78 51.37 -4.60
N ASN A 30 8.81 50.47 -4.38
CA ASN A 30 7.38 50.78 -4.55
C ASN A 30 6.48 50.05 -3.55
N ILE A 31 6.46 50.46 -2.27
CA ILE A 31 5.59 49.84 -1.26
C ILE A 31 4.85 50.88 -0.41
N ALA A 32 3.69 51.30 -0.91
CA ALA A 32 2.57 51.71 -0.06
C ALA A 32 1.29 50.89 -0.33
N ALA A 33 1.26 50.02 -1.35
CA ALA A 33 0.02 49.37 -1.82
C ALA A 33 -0.01 47.83 -1.74
N ASN A 34 1.11 47.13 -1.58
CA ASN A 34 1.16 45.66 -1.78
C ASN A 34 1.50 44.80 -0.54
N ASN A 35 1.48 45.37 0.67
CA ASN A 35 1.73 44.62 1.92
C ASN A 35 0.70 43.52 2.24
N SER A 36 -0.42 43.44 1.51
CA SER A 36 -1.48 42.47 1.78
C SER A 36 -1.12 41.02 1.40
N TYR A 37 -0.23 40.81 0.43
CA TYR A 37 0.00 39.46 -0.15
C TYR A 37 1.34 38.83 0.23
N ALA A 38 2.35 39.60 0.64
CA ALA A 38 3.67 39.07 0.99
C ALA A 38 3.67 38.25 2.29
N LEU A 39 2.96 38.73 3.32
CA LEU A 39 2.86 38.03 4.61
C LEU A 39 2.17 36.64 4.50
N PRO A 40 1.02 36.52 3.80
CA PRO A 40 0.37 35.22 3.57
C PRO A 40 1.25 34.23 2.82
N CYS A 41 2.02 34.66 1.82
CA CYS A 41 2.91 33.78 1.06
C CYS A 41 4.05 33.21 1.92
N LEU A 42 4.66 34.02 2.80
CA LEU A 42 5.67 33.55 3.75
C LEU A 42 5.08 32.55 4.75
N PHE A 43 3.87 32.81 5.26
CA PHE A 43 3.17 31.89 6.17
C PHE A 43 2.88 30.53 5.51
N LEU A 44 2.38 30.53 4.27
CA LEU A 44 2.15 29.30 3.52
C LEU A 44 3.46 28.54 3.25
N GLY A 45 4.54 29.25 2.89
CA GLY A 45 5.86 28.67 2.71
C GLY A 45 6.37 27.95 3.97
N ILE A 46 6.25 28.59 5.14
CA ILE A 46 6.61 27.97 6.43
C ILE A 46 5.75 26.75 6.72
N ILE A 47 4.43 26.81 6.49
CA ILE A 47 3.53 25.66 6.69
C ILE A 47 3.96 24.49 5.79
N PHE A 48 4.24 24.74 4.51
CA PHE A 48 4.70 23.71 3.58
C PHE A 48 6.05 23.10 3.99
N ILE A 49 7.01 23.92 4.43
CA ILE A 49 8.31 23.43 4.91
C ILE A 49 8.12 22.60 6.18
N THR A 50 7.31 23.08 7.12
CA THR A 50 7.04 22.37 8.39
C THR A 50 6.31 21.06 8.12
N PHE A 51 5.35 21.04 7.21
CA PHE A 51 4.65 19.83 6.77
C PHE A 51 5.59 18.87 6.02
N ALA A 52 6.48 19.38 5.17
CA ALA A 52 7.47 18.57 4.49
C ALA A 52 8.49 17.96 5.46
N ILE A 53 8.96 18.71 6.47
CA ILE A 53 9.84 18.22 7.53
C ILE A 53 9.11 17.19 8.40
N TYR A 54 7.85 17.46 8.77
CA TYR A 54 7.02 16.52 9.53
C TYR A 54 6.81 15.21 8.76
N ARG A 55 6.50 15.30 7.47
CA ARG A 55 6.36 14.13 6.58
C ARG A 55 7.70 13.42 6.35
N SER A 56 8.80 14.16 6.26
CA SER A 56 10.17 13.62 6.13
C SER A 56 10.65 12.87 7.37
N LYS A 57 10.09 13.14 8.56
CA LYS A 57 10.40 12.38 9.78
C LYS A 57 9.67 11.04 9.85
N LYS A 58 8.59 10.84 9.09
CA LYS A 58 7.95 9.53 8.95
C LYS A 58 8.57 8.82 7.75
N ASN A 59 9.45 7.86 8.03
CA ASN A 59 9.91 6.91 7.02
C ASN A 59 8.72 6.02 6.65
N ILE A 60 8.04 6.40 5.57
CA ILE A 60 6.95 5.63 4.96
C ILE A 60 7.55 4.82 3.84
N PHE A 61 7.39 3.52 3.98
CA PHE A 61 8.00 2.47 3.22
C PHE A 61 6.92 1.83 2.35
N ALA A 62 6.94 2.13 1.05
CA ALA A 62 5.92 1.70 0.07
C ALA A 62 6.61 1.10 -1.17
N GLY A 63 6.36 -0.20 -1.42
CA GLY A 63 6.93 -0.93 -2.56
C GLY A 63 8.21 -1.70 -2.24
N GLU A 64 8.30 -2.28 -1.05
CA GLU A 64 9.53 -2.91 -0.53
C GLU A 64 9.33 -4.39 -0.21
N PHE A 65 10.43 -5.14 -0.17
CA PHE A 65 10.44 -6.53 0.28
C PHE A 65 10.97 -6.61 1.71
N ILE A 66 10.25 -7.33 2.58
CA ILE A 66 10.68 -7.60 3.95
C ILE A 66 11.26 -9.00 4.06
N SER A 67 12.51 -9.06 4.51
CA SER A 67 13.15 -10.29 4.97
C SER A 67 13.14 -10.35 6.49
N THR A 68 12.67 -11.45 7.08
CA THR A 68 12.66 -11.66 8.53
C THR A 68 13.78 -12.61 8.95
N GLY A 69 14.37 -12.34 10.10
CA GLY A 69 15.40 -13.18 10.72
C GLY A 69 15.24 -13.23 12.24
N HIS A 70 16.08 -14.03 12.89
CA HIS A 70 16.03 -14.20 14.35
C HIS A 70 16.31 -12.91 15.13
N GLU A 71 17.21 -12.05 14.63
CA GLU A 71 17.66 -10.84 15.33
C GLU A 71 16.93 -9.56 14.90
N GLY A 72 16.09 -9.64 13.87
CA GLY A 72 15.44 -8.46 13.29
C GLY A 72 14.76 -8.73 11.96
N PHE A 73 14.60 -7.67 11.19
CA PHE A 73 14.12 -7.72 9.82
C PHE A 73 14.84 -6.71 8.94
N GLY A 74 14.86 -6.98 7.63
CA GLY A 74 15.44 -6.11 6.62
C GLY A 74 14.35 -5.59 5.68
N ILE A 75 14.36 -4.29 5.42
CA ILE A 75 13.53 -3.63 4.43
C ILE A 75 14.39 -3.36 3.18
N ASN A 76 13.99 -3.91 2.03
CA ASN A 76 14.69 -3.72 0.76
C ASN A 76 13.95 -2.73 -0.14
N GLU A 77 14.53 -1.56 -0.33
CA GLU A 77 14.06 -0.51 -1.23
C GLU A 77 14.89 -0.58 -2.54
N ASN A 78 14.40 -1.25 -3.59
CA ASN A 78 14.90 -1.28 -4.98
C ASN A 78 16.42 -1.00 -5.24
N GLU A 79 17.33 -1.67 -4.50
CA GLU A 79 18.78 -1.92 -4.71
C GLU A 79 19.81 -1.43 -3.65
N GLU A 80 20.92 -2.18 -3.66
CA GLU A 80 22.21 -2.20 -2.93
C GLU A 80 22.26 -2.58 -1.44
N ARG A 81 21.48 -2.02 -0.51
CA ARG A 81 21.60 -2.41 0.91
C ARG A 81 20.26 -2.41 1.68
N PRO A 82 19.87 -3.54 2.30
CA PRO A 82 18.71 -3.58 3.20
C PRO A 82 18.87 -2.61 4.36
N VAL A 83 17.81 -1.86 4.68
CA VAL A 83 17.69 -1.22 5.99
C VAL A 83 17.40 -2.32 7.00
N ARG A 84 18.38 -2.64 7.85
CA ARG A 84 18.24 -3.66 8.89
C ARG A 84 17.79 -3.04 10.20
N ILE A 85 16.70 -3.57 10.74
CA ILE A 85 16.11 -3.17 12.01
C ILE A 85 16.23 -4.35 12.98
N SER A 86 16.95 -4.17 14.08
CA SER A 86 17.09 -5.20 15.11
C SER A 86 15.96 -5.13 16.11
N TRP A 87 15.47 -6.30 16.57
CA TRP A 87 14.43 -6.39 17.60
C TRP A 87 14.85 -5.67 18.89
N ASP A 88 16.13 -5.74 19.26
CA ASP A 88 16.67 -5.11 20.48
C ASP A 88 16.65 -3.58 20.45
N GLN A 89 16.52 -2.97 19.27
CA GLN A 89 16.42 -1.51 19.13
C GLN A 89 15.00 -1.01 19.38
N LEU A 90 14.01 -1.90 19.35
CA LEU A 90 12.60 -1.57 19.48
C LEU A 90 12.16 -1.58 20.93
N LYS A 91 11.19 -0.72 21.20
CA LYS A 91 10.49 -0.63 22.48
C LYS A 91 9.16 -1.39 22.41
N GLU A 92 8.42 -1.20 21.33
CA GLU A 92 7.10 -1.80 21.12
C GLU A 92 6.73 -1.77 19.63
N VAL A 93 5.80 -2.63 19.24
CA VAL A 93 5.14 -2.62 17.94
C VAL A 93 3.64 -2.44 18.16
N ARG A 94 3.03 -1.53 17.39
CA ARG A 94 1.59 -1.28 17.42
C ARG A 94 0.98 -1.55 16.05
N TRP A 95 -0.30 -1.88 16.04
CA TRP A 95 -1.08 -1.97 14.80
C TRP A 95 -2.08 -0.83 14.75
N ASN A 96 -2.16 -0.16 13.61
CA ASN A 96 -3.20 0.81 13.31
C ASN A 96 -4.25 0.13 12.42
N PRO A 97 -5.45 -0.19 12.94
CA PRO A 97 -6.47 -0.88 12.17
C PRO A 97 -7.12 -0.02 11.08
N ASP A 98 -7.21 1.30 11.29
CA ASP A 98 -7.90 2.21 10.37
C ASP A 98 -7.16 2.36 9.04
N ALA A 99 -5.83 2.29 9.09
CA ALA A 99 -4.94 2.45 7.94
C ALA A 99 -4.12 1.19 7.63
N ASP A 100 -4.39 0.09 8.33
CA ASP A 100 -3.81 -1.25 8.16
C ASP A 100 -2.28 -1.26 8.01
N PHE A 101 -1.58 -0.71 9.02
CA PHE A 101 -0.13 -0.71 9.09
C PHE A 101 0.41 -0.98 10.49
N LEU A 102 1.65 -1.48 10.57
CA LEU A 102 2.40 -1.66 11.79
C LEU A 102 3.29 -0.44 12.07
N VAL A 103 3.33 -0.01 13.33
CA VAL A 103 4.20 1.04 13.84
C VAL A 103 5.28 0.38 14.70
N PHE A 104 6.52 0.41 14.24
CA PHE A 104 7.70 -0.05 14.98
C PHE A 104 8.29 1.14 15.74
N ILE A 105 8.17 1.15 17.07
CA ILE A 105 8.61 2.27 17.91
C ILE A 105 9.98 1.92 18.50
N TYR A 106 10.99 2.74 18.21
CA TYR A 106 12.35 2.59 18.72
C TYR A 106 12.47 3.02 20.19
N LYS A 107 13.49 2.51 20.88
CA LYS A 107 13.88 2.99 22.23
C LYS A 107 14.27 4.48 22.22
N SER A 108 14.73 5.03 21.09
CA SER A 108 15.00 6.46 20.88
C SER A 108 13.74 7.33 20.78
N LYS A 109 12.54 6.73 20.72
CA LYS A 109 11.23 7.34 20.44
C LYS A 109 10.96 7.70 18.97
N ASP A 110 11.85 7.37 18.05
CA ASP A 110 11.54 7.40 16.61
C ASP A 110 10.62 6.23 16.25
N SER A 111 10.01 6.27 15.06
CA SER A 111 9.19 5.14 14.58
C SER A 111 9.32 4.91 13.07
N VAL A 112 9.04 3.68 12.67
CA VAL A 112 8.91 3.26 11.28
C VAL A 112 7.53 2.66 11.09
N ASP A 113 6.85 3.09 10.02
CA ASP A 113 5.50 2.64 9.68
C ASP A 113 5.59 1.69 8.47
N ILE A 114 5.03 0.47 8.58
CA ILE A 114 5.06 -0.56 7.53
C ILE A 114 3.64 -0.99 7.19
N TYR A 115 3.23 -0.77 5.94
CA TYR A 115 1.88 -1.03 5.44
C TYR A 115 1.64 -2.50 5.09
N SER A 116 0.39 -2.96 5.20
CA SER A 116 0.01 -4.34 4.87
C SER A 116 0.24 -4.75 3.41
N SER A 117 0.35 -3.77 2.51
CA SER A 117 0.66 -3.98 1.09
C SER A 117 2.13 -4.35 0.82
N VAL A 118 3.03 -4.21 1.80
CA VAL A 118 4.46 -4.49 1.61
C VAL A 118 4.70 -6.00 1.51
N THR A 119 5.49 -6.45 0.53
CA THR A 119 5.81 -7.87 0.34
C THR A 119 6.49 -8.45 1.57
N GLY A 120 5.95 -9.57 2.08
CA GLY A 120 6.45 -10.18 3.31
C GLY A 120 5.85 -9.61 4.60
N TYR A 121 4.89 -8.68 4.52
CA TYR A 121 4.20 -8.12 5.69
C TYR A 121 3.63 -9.21 6.61
N ARG A 122 2.96 -10.23 6.07
CA ARG A 122 2.43 -11.33 6.88
C ARG A 122 3.55 -12.09 7.62
N LYS A 123 4.66 -12.39 6.93
CA LYS A 123 5.82 -13.05 7.54
C LYS A 123 6.44 -12.17 8.65
N LEU A 124 6.47 -10.86 8.44
CA LEU A 124 6.90 -9.89 9.45
C LEU A 124 5.98 -9.91 10.67
N LEU A 125 4.67 -9.82 10.46
CA LEU A 125 3.67 -9.85 11.54
C LEU A 125 3.83 -11.08 12.43
N ASP A 126 4.08 -12.26 11.85
CA ASP A 126 4.30 -13.50 12.58
C ASP A 126 5.67 -13.55 13.28
N ALA A 127 6.68 -12.87 12.76
CA ALA A 127 8.05 -12.88 13.28
C ALA A 127 8.29 -11.94 14.49
N ILE A 128 7.40 -10.96 14.74
CA ILE A 128 7.58 -10.00 15.85
C ILE A 128 7.66 -10.74 17.21
N PRO A 129 8.68 -10.49 18.05
CA PRO A 129 8.74 -11.05 19.40
C PRO A 129 7.49 -10.70 20.25
N GLN A 130 7.01 -11.66 21.05
CA GLN A 130 5.77 -11.52 21.82
C GLN A 130 5.83 -10.34 22.79
N GLU A 131 6.99 -10.12 23.40
CA GLU A 131 7.30 -9.03 24.33
C GLU A 131 7.23 -7.63 23.70
N LEU A 132 7.33 -7.54 22.37
CA LEU A 132 7.19 -6.28 21.63
C LEU A 132 5.74 -6.02 21.17
N CYS A 133 4.86 -7.03 21.20
CA CYS A 133 3.52 -6.94 20.64
C CYS A 133 2.57 -6.15 21.56
N SER A 134 1.97 -5.07 21.05
CA SER A 134 0.78 -4.50 21.68
C SER A 134 -0.43 -5.42 21.53
N ALA A 135 -1.50 -5.16 22.29
CA ALA A 135 -2.77 -5.90 22.15
C ALA A 135 -3.30 -5.86 20.70
N GLY A 136 -3.20 -4.72 20.03
CA GLY A 136 -3.61 -4.59 18.63
C GLY A 136 -2.79 -5.46 17.67
N VAL A 137 -1.49 -5.68 17.93
CA VAL A 137 -0.68 -6.60 17.11
C VAL A 137 -1.12 -8.05 17.31
N LEU A 138 -1.49 -8.43 18.53
CA LEU A 138 -2.02 -9.76 18.81
C LEU A 138 -3.37 -9.98 18.10
N ASP A 139 -4.20 -8.96 18.03
CA ASP A 139 -5.48 -9.02 17.31
C ASP A 139 -5.27 -9.04 15.79
N ALA A 140 -4.30 -8.28 15.26
CA ALA A 140 -3.88 -8.39 13.87
C ALA A 140 -3.41 -9.81 13.54
N ARG A 141 -2.59 -10.43 14.39
CA ARG A 141 -2.16 -11.83 14.20
C ARG A 141 -3.34 -12.79 14.12
N LYS A 142 -4.33 -12.65 15.00
CA LYS A 142 -5.54 -13.48 14.97
C LYS A 142 -6.32 -13.25 13.67
N LEU A 143 -6.52 -12.00 13.28
CA LEU A 143 -7.21 -11.64 12.05
C LEU A 143 -6.53 -12.27 10.82
N TYR A 144 -5.22 -12.07 10.67
CA TYR A 144 -4.45 -12.56 9.53
C TYR A 144 -4.25 -14.08 9.53
N ARG A 145 -4.25 -14.73 10.71
CA ARG A 145 -4.23 -16.20 10.82
C ARG A 145 -5.54 -16.83 10.37
N ASN A 146 -6.65 -16.13 10.55
CA ASN A 146 -8.00 -16.60 10.21
C ASN A 146 -8.43 -16.19 8.79
N MET A 147 -7.54 -15.58 8.00
CA MET A 147 -7.84 -15.27 6.60
C MET A 147 -8.01 -16.54 5.79
N GLU A 148 -8.97 -16.52 4.88
CA GLU A 148 -9.27 -17.62 3.96
C GLU A 148 -8.63 -17.35 2.59
N THR A 149 -8.43 -18.42 1.82
CA THR A 149 -8.00 -18.34 0.42
C THR A 149 -9.09 -17.71 -0.42
N CYS A 150 -8.73 -16.67 -1.17
CA CYS A 150 -9.61 -16.06 -2.15
C CYS A 150 -9.78 -16.98 -3.36
N ALA A 151 -11.02 -17.37 -3.65
CA ALA A 151 -11.31 -18.22 -4.82
C ALA A 151 -10.91 -17.56 -6.15
N ILE A 152 -10.80 -16.23 -6.20
CA ILE A 152 -10.54 -15.47 -7.43
C ILE A 152 -9.03 -15.32 -7.67
N CYS A 153 -8.27 -14.78 -6.71
CA CYS A 153 -6.83 -14.51 -6.91
C CYS A 153 -5.90 -15.52 -6.22
N GLY A 154 -6.44 -16.51 -5.48
CA GLY A 154 -5.65 -17.56 -4.82
C GLY A 154 -4.90 -17.16 -3.57
N ARG A 155 -4.99 -15.89 -3.14
CA ARG A 155 -4.29 -15.42 -1.94
C ARG A 155 -5.07 -15.63 -0.68
N ILE A 156 -4.35 -15.92 0.40
CA ILE A 156 -4.90 -16.02 1.75
C ILE A 156 -5.09 -14.61 2.30
N ALA A 157 -6.19 -13.97 1.88
CA ALA A 157 -6.44 -12.55 2.07
C ALA A 157 -7.93 -12.20 2.23
N VAL A 158 -8.81 -13.20 2.37
CA VAL A 158 -10.24 -12.96 2.60
C VAL A 158 -10.46 -12.61 4.07
N VAL A 159 -11.07 -11.45 4.31
CA VAL A 159 -11.45 -10.98 5.65
C VAL A 159 -12.95 -10.77 5.73
N GLN A 160 -13.50 -10.96 6.93
CA GLN A 160 -14.87 -10.56 7.24
C GLN A 160 -14.89 -9.06 7.56
N ILE A 161 -15.73 -8.31 6.85
CA ILE A 161 -16.06 -6.91 7.12
C ILE A 161 -17.44 -6.87 7.76
N VAL A 162 -17.57 -6.03 8.79
CA VAL A 162 -18.83 -5.78 9.48
C VAL A 162 -19.18 -4.31 9.30
N THR A 163 -20.29 -4.04 8.61
CA THR A 163 -20.79 -2.68 8.37
C THR A 163 -22.23 -2.60 8.86
N GLY A 164 -22.42 -2.07 10.07
CA GLY A 164 -23.73 -2.12 10.74
C GLY A 164 -24.11 -3.56 11.08
N ASP A 165 -25.27 -4.01 10.61
CA ASP A 165 -25.77 -5.39 10.77
C ASP A 165 -25.35 -6.33 9.63
N GLU A 166 -24.65 -5.82 8.61
CA GLU A 166 -24.22 -6.62 7.47
C GLU A 166 -22.83 -7.21 7.66
N HIS A 167 -22.71 -8.50 7.36
CA HIS A 167 -21.47 -9.24 7.37
C HIS A 167 -21.17 -9.75 5.97
N PHE A 168 -20.12 -9.24 5.34
CA PHE A 168 -19.64 -9.76 4.06
C PHE A 168 -18.15 -10.06 4.14
N LYS A 169 -17.70 -10.99 3.32
CA LYS A 169 -16.29 -11.36 3.21
C LYS A 169 -15.74 -10.72 1.94
N THR A 170 -14.55 -10.13 2.00
CA THR A 170 -13.90 -9.54 0.81
C THR A 170 -12.41 -9.83 0.81
N CYS A 171 -11.82 -9.92 -0.37
CA CYS A 171 -10.39 -10.13 -0.53
C CYS A 171 -9.63 -8.81 -0.41
N LYS A 172 -8.65 -8.75 0.50
CA LYS A 172 -7.76 -7.57 0.67
C LYS A 172 -6.82 -7.31 -0.51
N VAL A 173 -6.77 -8.20 -1.51
CA VAL A 173 -5.87 -8.07 -2.66
C VAL A 173 -6.60 -7.74 -3.95
N CYS A 174 -7.57 -8.56 -4.37
CA CYS A 174 -8.33 -8.28 -5.59
C CYS A 174 -9.60 -7.45 -5.35
N ALA A 175 -9.90 -7.08 -4.11
CA ALA A 175 -11.09 -6.32 -3.69
C ALA A 175 -12.44 -6.98 -4.04
N ASN A 176 -12.43 -8.22 -4.55
CA ASN A 176 -13.65 -8.96 -4.83
C ASN A 176 -14.23 -9.56 -3.57
N ASP A 177 -15.56 -9.56 -3.51
CA ASP A 177 -16.31 -10.20 -2.44
C ASP A 177 -16.20 -11.72 -2.50
N ALA A 178 -16.33 -12.37 -1.35
CA ALA A 178 -16.54 -13.81 -1.35
C ALA A 178 -17.98 -14.10 -1.79
N TRP A 179 -18.19 -15.28 -2.37
CA TRP A 179 -19.51 -15.71 -2.79
C TRP A 179 -20.53 -15.63 -1.64
N SER A 180 -21.72 -15.10 -1.95
CA SER A 180 -22.83 -14.98 -1.02
C SER A 180 -24.17 -15.11 -1.74
N ASN A 181 -25.24 -15.38 -0.99
CA ASN A 181 -26.58 -15.58 -1.58
C ASN A 181 -27.12 -14.36 -2.31
N SER A 182 -26.66 -13.13 -1.99
CA SER A 182 -27.05 -11.92 -2.69
C SER A 182 -26.52 -11.89 -4.14
N LEU A 183 -25.33 -12.45 -4.38
CA LEU A 183 -24.70 -12.54 -5.69
C LEU A 183 -25.38 -13.56 -6.61
N LYS A 184 -26.15 -14.50 -6.04
CA LYS A 184 -26.88 -15.52 -6.81
C LYS A 184 -27.83 -14.95 -7.85
N LYS A 185 -28.40 -13.77 -7.60
CA LYS A 185 -29.29 -13.10 -8.55
C LYS A 185 -28.57 -12.69 -9.85
N ASN A 186 -27.30 -12.32 -9.76
CA ASN A 186 -26.54 -11.77 -10.88
C ASN A 186 -25.78 -12.87 -11.64
N PHE A 187 -25.22 -13.85 -10.93
CA PHE A 187 -24.33 -14.87 -11.50
C PHE A 187 -24.96 -16.26 -11.60
N GLY A 188 -26.07 -16.50 -10.91
CA GLY A 188 -26.78 -17.79 -10.87
C GLY A 188 -26.11 -18.88 -10.02
N SER A 189 -24.79 -18.99 -10.07
CA SER A 189 -24.00 -19.96 -9.30
C SER A 189 -22.65 -19.40 -8.84
N GLU A 190 -22.11 -20.00 -7.78
CA GLU A 190 -20.77 -19.68 -7.28
C GLU A 190 -19.69 -19.91 -8.34
N GLN A 191 -19.81 -20.99 -9.11
CA GLN A 191 -18.84 -21.34 -10.14
C GLN A 191 -18.81 -20.32 -11.27
N ASN A 192 -19.98 -19.80 -11.70
CA ASN A 192 -20.05 -18.74 -12.70
C ASN A 192 -19.42 -17.45 -12.16
N TYR A 193 -19.78 -17.07 -10.93
CA TYR A 193 -19.19 -15.91 -10.27
C TYR A 193 -17.67 -15.99 -10.21
N ILE A 194 -17.12 -17.11 -9.75
CA ILE A 194 -15.67 -17.30 -9.66
C ILE A 194 -15.04 -17.20 -11.05
N ARG A 195 -15.60 -17.85 -12.07
CA ARG A 195 -15.02 -17.82 -13.43
C ARG A 195 -15.05 -16.42 -14.03
N ASP A 196 -16.16 -15.69 -13.89
CA ASP A 196 -16.30 -14.32 -14.41
C ASP A 196 -15.29 -13.37 -13.74
N MET A 197 -15.19 -13.42 -12.41
CA MET A 197 -14.25 -12.59 -11.65
C MET A 197 -12.79 -12.98 -11.87
N GLN A 198 -12.50 -14.26 -12.09
CA GLN A 198 -11.16 -14.71 -12.48
C GLN A 198 -10.80 -14.18 -13.86
N ALA A 199 -11.73 -14.19 -14.83
CA ALA A 199 -11.47 -13.66 -16.16
C ALA A 199 -11.16 -12.16 -16.10
N GLU A 200 -11.91 -11.40 -15.31
CA GLU A 200 -11.65 -9.97 -15.07
C GLU A 200 -10.31 -9.74 -14.35
N TYR A 201 -9.99 -10.53 -13.33
CA TYR A 201 -8.75 -10.37 -12.58
C TYR A 201 -7.51 -10.72 -13.41
N PHE A 202 -7.60 -11.76 -14.25
CA PHE A 202 -6.48 -12.30 -15.01
C PHE A 202 -6.35 -11.74 -16.43
N CYS A 203 -7.28 -10.93 -16.93
CA CYS A 203 -7.21 -10.39 -18.30
C CYS A 203 -5.99 -9.48 -18.55
N TYR A 204 -5.39 -8.94 -17.49
CA TYR A 204 -4.18 -8.09 -17.56
C TYR A 204 -2.87 -8.88 -17.51
N ILE A 205 -2.94 -10.22 -17.45
CA ILE A 205 -1.74 -11.05 -17.30
C ILE A 205 -1.19 -11.44 -18.67
N GLU A 206 0.07 -11.09 -18.91
CA GLU A 206 0.76 -11.33 -20.18
C GLU A 206 1.51 -12.67 -20.24
N SER A 207 1.61 -13.42 -19.13
CA SER A 207 2.38 -14.68 -19.06
C SER A 207 1.73 -15.77 -18.21
N GLU A 208 2.02 -17.04 -18.53
CA GLU A 208 1.61 -18.19 -17.71
C GLU A 208 2.15 -18.11 -16.27
N GLU A 209 3.39 -17.64 -16.08
CA GLU A 209 3.96 -17.43 -14.75
C GLU A 209 3.14 -16.42 -13.96
N GLY A 210 2.72 -15.31 -14.57
CA GLY A 210 1.81 -14.36 -13.92
C GLY A 210 0.44 -14.98 -13.62
N PHE A 211 -0.03 -15.92 -14.42
CA PHE A 211 -1.35 -16.55 -14.27
C PHE A 211 -1.40 -17.49 -13.06
N TYR A 212 -0.33 -18.26 -12.83
CA TYR A 212 -0.23 -19.17 -11.69
C TYR A 212 0.47 -18.56 -10.46
N HIS A 213 1.20 -17.45 -10.64
CA HIS A 213 1.96 -16.76 -9.59
C HIS A 213 1.65 -15.26 -9.54
N ALA A 214 0.40 -14.87 -9.80
CA ALA A 214 -0.01 -13.47 -9.90
C ALA A 214 0.60 -12.62 -8.78
N ASN A 215 1.52 -11.74 -9.18
CA ASN A 215 2.29 -10.73 -8.43
C ASN A 215 2.70 -11.11 -7.00
N GLU A 216 3.97 -11.41 -6.73
CA GLU A 216 4.45 -11.57 -5.34
C GLU A 216 4.28 -10.29 -4.48
N ASP A 217 3.93 -9.17 -5.10
CA ASP A 217 3.94 -7.82 -4.53
C ASP A 217 2.82 -7.46 -3.55
N SER A 218 1.82 -8.32 -3.34
CA SER A 218 0.62 -7.90 -2.60
C SER A 218 0.75 -7.95 -1.07
N GLY A 219 1.89 -8.37 -0.51
CA GLY A 219 2.04 -8.57 0.95
C GLY A 219 1.36 -9.82 1.53
N PHE A 220 0.51 -10.50 0.76
CA PHE A 220 -0.22 -11.71 1.15
C PHE A 220 0.34 -12.95 0.45
N ALA A 221 0.39 -14.07 1.18
CA ALA A 221 0.83 -15.35 0.66
C ALA A 221 -0.20 -15.95 -0.33
N LEU A 222 0.31 -16.56 -1.39
CA LEU A 222 -0.45 -17.41 -2.30
C LEU A 222 -0.70 -18.77 -1.64
N ASP A 223 -1.91 -19.31 -1.76
CA ASP A 223 -2.21 -20.68 -1.32
C ASP A 223 -1.59 -21.67 -2.32
N PRO A 224 -0.65 -22.54 -1.90
CA PRO A 224 0.04 -23.47 -2.81
C PRO A 224 -0.89 -24.52 -3.43
N ASN A 225 -2.08 -24.74 -2.87
CA ASN A 225 -3.04 -25.71 -3.39
C ASN A 225 -4.10 -25.07 -4.28
N TRP A 226 -4.16 -23.74 -4.32
CA TRP A 226 -5.12 -23.03 -5.14
C TRP A 226 -4.72 -23.10 -6.62
N LYS A 227 -5.73 -23.25 -7.48
CA LYS A 227 -5.59 -23.19 -8.93
C LYS A 227 -6.76 -22.41 -9.53
N PRO A 228 -6.54 -21.63 -10.59
CA PRO A 228 -7.62 -20.96 -11.30
C PRO A 228 -8.58 -21.99 -11.89
N SER A 229 -9.87 -21.63 -11.93
CA SER A 229 -10.96 -22.43 -12.51
C SER A 229 -11.14 -22.16 -14.01
N ILE A 230 -10.43 -21.16 -14.53
CA ILE A 230 -10.37 -20.80 -15.95
C ILE A 230 -8.99 -21.12 -16.51
N SER A 231 -8.92 -21.35 -17.82
CA SER A 231 -7.66 -21.45 -18.56
C SER A 231 -7.07 -20.07 -18.89
N LEU A 232 -5.80 -20.02 -19.28
CA LEU A 232 -5.18 -18.77 -19.74
C LEU A 232 -5.88 -18.26 -21.01
N GLU A 233 -6.29 -19.15 -21.91
CA GLU A 233 -7.03 -18.79 -23.11
C GLU A 233 -8.37 -18.13 -22.78
N GLU A 234 -9.08 -18.61 -21.76
CA GLU A 234 -10.31 -18.01 -21.28
C GLU A 234 -10.07 -16.62 -20.68
N ALA A 235 -8.98 -16.42 -19.93
CA ALA A 235 -8.62 -15.11 -19.38
C ALA A 235 -8.28 -14.09 -20.49
N LEU A 236 -7.51 -14.50 -21.51
CA LEU A 236 -7.13 -13.65 -22.65
C LEU A 236 -8.29 -13.39 -23.62
N ALA A 237 -9.28 -14.29 -23.69
CA ALA A 237 -10.48 -14.07 -24.49
C ALA A 237 -11.40 -12.99 -23.91
N GLY A 238 -11.34 -12.77 -22.59
CA GLY A 238 -12.11 -11.74 -21.88
C GLY A 238 -11.53 -10.32 -21.95
N THR A 239 -10.29 -10.17 -22.41
CA THR A 239 -9.69 -8.86 -22.64
C THR A 239 -10.51 -8.11 -23.69
N PRO A 240 -10.99 -6.87 -23.43
CA PRO A 240 -11.50 -6.03 -24.49
C PRO A 240 -10.38 -5.91 -25.53
N LYS A 241 -10.57 -6.49 -26.71
CA LYS A 241 -9.73 -6.12 -27.85
C LYS A 241 -10.02 -4.64 -28.03
N ASP A 242 -9.02 -3.79 -27.85
CA ASP A 242 -9.15 -2.37 -28.16
C ASP A 242 -9.76 -2.25 -29.56
N GLU A 243 -11.07 -2.00 -29.62
CA GLU A 243 -11.75 -1.68 -30.86
C GLU A 243 -11.25 -0.30 -31.25
N ASP A 244 -10.36 -0.29 -32.24
CA ASP A 244 -10.14 0.77 -33.21
C ASP A 244 -9.93 2.19 -32.64
N THR A 245 -8.73 2.46 -32.11
CA THR A 245 -8.19 3.83 -32.11
C THR A 245 -7.57 4.24 -33.46
N ASN A 246 -7.73 3.43 -34.50
CA ASN A 246 -7.42 3.79 -35.89
C ASN A 246 -8.70 4.14 -36.68
N ALA A 247 -9.47 5.08 -36.17
CA ALA A 247 -10.56 5.71 -36.92
C ALA A 247 -10.64 7.21 -36.66
N GLN A 248 -9.50 7.93 -36.68
CA GLN A 248 -9.47 9.34 -37.05
C GLN A 248 -8.29 9.60 -37.99
N SER A 249 -8.62 9.50 -39.27
CA SER A 249 -8.03 10.19 -40.41
C SER A 249 -7.72 11.67 -40.14
#